data_AF-A0A4R8EUN2-F1
#
_entry.id   AF-A0A4R8EUN2-F1
#
_cell.length_a   1.000
_cell.length_b   1.000
_cell.length_c   1.000
_cell.angle_alpha   90.00
_cell.angle_beta   90.00
_cell.angle_gamma   90.00
#
_symmetry.space_group_name_H-M   'P 1'
#
loop_
_entity.id
_entity.type
_entity.pdbx_description
1 polymer ?
#
loop_
_entity_poly.entity_id
_entity_poly.type
_entity_poly.pdbx_seq_one_letter_code
_entity_poly.pdbx_strand_id
1 'polypeptide(L)'
;MTPNLQIELRRFISSNVVSKLNKFYFENDALLIKGIDVSIGTILMGLYNKAEESDFYSEIASMIKEDSTFYQEIDFNAGRILSVDDCYRLEGNSLLKELFSNKKGRISEMVSNEVGIKSETAREILNFSALLVVSYLRNNLQLLESLKLLLEDQKRDILNSIPPGIKIILGFSSYETVEDKNQSIGRSIFTLFGHNFFSF
;
A
#
# COMPACT_ATOMS: atom_id res chain seq x y z
N MET A 1 16.59 -4.08 -11.30
CA MET A 1 15.29 -3.56 -10.84
C MET A 1 15.03 -4.16 -9.48
N THR A 2 14.86 -3.32 -8.46
CA THR A 2 14.38 -3.76 -7.15
C THR A 2 12.95 -4.29 -7.33
N PRO A 3 12.59 -5.47 -6.79
CA PRO A 3 11.23 -5.96 -6.88
C PRO A 3 10.25 -4.96 -6.24
N ASN A 4 9.02 -4.91 -6.76
CA ASN A 4 7.98 -4.08 -6.18
C ASN A 4 7.72 -4.52 -4.73
N LEU A 5 7.85 -3.60 -3.77
CA LEU A 5 7.82 -3.90 -2.34
C LEU A 5 6.49 -4.47 -1.88
N GLN A 6 5.37 -4.03 -2.47
CA GLN A 6 4.06 -4.60 -2.19
C GLN A 6 3.99 -6.08 -2.60
N ILE A 7 4.53 -6.41 -3.78
CA ILE A 7 4.58 -7.80 -4.27
C ILE A 7 5.48 -8.64 -3.37
N GLU A 8 6.62 -8.09 -2.93
CA GLU A 8 7.53 -8.76 -2.01
C GLU A 8 6.86 -9.09 -0.68
N LEU A 9 6.23 -8.10 -0.04
CA LEU A 9 5.48 -8.28 1.21
C LEU A 9 4.33 -9.29 1.05
N ARG A 10 3.66 -9.29 -0.11
CA ARG A 10 2.59 -10.25 -0.38
C ARG A 10 3.08 -11.70 -0.42
N ARG A 11 4.35 -11.94 -0.79
CA ARG A 11 4.96 -13.29 -0.81
C ARG A 11 5.16 -13.87 0.59
N PHE A 12 5.27 -13.03 1.62
CA PHE A 12 5.31 -13.50 3.01
C PHE A 12 4.02 -14.21 3.42
N ILE A 13 2.91 -13.92 2.74
CA ILE A 13 1.58 -14.40 3.09
C ILE A 13 1.30 -15.70 2.32
N SER A 14 1.65 -16.82 2.95
CA SER A 14 1.38 -18.16 2.41
C SER A 14 -0.11 -18.50 2.40
N SER A 15 -0.47 -19.53 1.63
CA SER A 15 -1.84 -20.08 1.63
C SER A 15 -2.31 -20.52 3.01
N ASN A 16 -1.41 -20.97 3.87
CA ASN A 16 -1.74 -21.37 5.24
C ASN A 16 -2.16 -20.17 6.09
N VAL A 17 -1.49 -19.03 5.92
CA VAL A 17 -1.86 -17.78 6.61
C VAL A 17 -3.23 -17.30 6.13
N VAL A 18 -3.46 -17.29 4.82
CA VAL A 18 -4.78 -16.94 4.24
C VAL A 18 -5.87 -17.86 4.78
N SER A 19 -5.62 -19.18 4.82
CA SER A 19 -6.57 -20.16 5.36
C SER A 19 -6.86 -19.92 6.85
N LYS A 20 -5.84 -19.59 7.66
CA LYS A 20 -6.02 -19.28 9.10
C LYS A 20 -6.82 -18.00 9.30
N LEU A 21 -6.52 -16.94 8.55
CA LEU A 21 -7.32 -15.71 8.54
C LEU A 21 -8.76 -15.98 8.12
N ASN A 22 -8.96 -16.78 7.07
CA ASN A 22 -10.30 -17.11 6.61
C ASN A 22 -11.11 -17.91 7.66
N LYS A 23 -10.47 -18.79 8.44
CA LYS A 23 -11.13 -19.46 9.58
C LYS A 23 -11.59 -18.49 10.66
N PHE A 24 -10.89 -17.36 10.85
CA PHE A 24 -11.32 -16.34 11.81
C PHE A 24 -12.46 -15.47 11.28
N TYR A 25 -12.43 -15.14 9.99
CA TYR A 25 -13.28 -14.10 9.42
C TYR A 25 -14.41 -14.62 8.54
N PHE A 26 -14.36 -15.86 8.07
CA PHE A 26 -15.36 -16.47 7.19
C PHE A 26 -15.65 -15.63 5.94
N GLU A 27 -14.59 -15.18 5.28
CA GLU A 27 -14.65 -14.43 4.02
C GLU A 27 -14.46 -15.33 2.80
N ASN A 28 -14.71 -14.78 1.62
CA ASN A 28 -14.23 -15.41 0.39
C ASN A 28 -12.71 -15.26 0.27
N ASP A 29 -11.98 -16.35 -0.02
CA ASP A 29 -10.51 -16.34 -0.13
C ASP A 29 -9.99 -15.28 -1.11
N ALA A 30 -10.63 -15.13 -2.27
CA ALA A 30 -10.19 -14.17 -3.28
C ALA A 30 -10.40 -12.72 -2.81
N LEU A 31 -11.51 -12.44 -2.12
CA LEU A 31 -11.77 -11.12 -1.55
C LEU A 31 -10.85 -10.82 -0.37
N LEU A 32 -10.55 -11.81 0.47
CA LEU A 32 -9.61 -11.67 1.57
C LEU A 32 -8.20 -11.35 1.06
N ILE A 33 -7.72 -12.10 0.06
CA ILE A 33 -6.44 -11.84 -0.60
C ILE A 33 -6.41 -10.44 -1.20
N LYS A 34 -7.45 -10.05 -1.94
CA LYS A 34 -7.55 -8.70 -2.52
C LYS A 34 -7.54 -7.63 -1.42
N GLY A 35 -8.25 -7.83 -0.32
CA GLY A 35 -8.29 -6.91 0.81
C GLY A 35 -6.92 -6.74 1.47
N ILE A 36 -6.16 -7.82 1.59
CA ILE A 36 -4.77 -7.80 2.06
C ILE A 36 -3.90 -7.01 1.09
N ASP A 37 -3.98 -7.28 -0.22
CA ASP A 37 -3.19 -6.56 -1.23
C ASP A 37 -3.44 -5.05 -1.19
N VAL A 38 -4.72 -4.66 -1.16
CA VAL A 38 -5.15 -3.25 -1.02
C VAL A 38 -4.63 -2.65 0.28
N SER A 39 -4.69 -3.40 1.38
CA SER A 39 -4.24 -2.93 2.70
C SER A 39 -2.74 -2.69 2.72
N ILE A 40 -1.91 -3.62 2.20
CA ILE A 40 -0.46 -3.43 2.10
C ILE A 40 -0.14 -2.18 1.29
N GLY A 41 -0.75 -2.02 0.10
CA GLY A 41 -0.54 -0.82 -0.72
C GLY A 41 -0.93 0.47 0.02
N THR A 42 -2.04 0.43 0.74
CA THR A 42 -2.52 1.55 1.58
C THR A 42 -1.50 1.93 2.66
N ILE A 43 -0.89 0.95 3.34
CA ILE A 43 0.16 1.21 4.34
C ILE A 43 1.39 1.83 3.69
N LEU A 44 1.86 1.28 2.57
CA LEU A 44 3.03 1.80 1.86
C LEU A 44 2.83 3.26 1.42
N MET A 45 1.64 3.59 0.92
CA MET A 45 1.31 4.97 0.56
C MET A 45 1.08 5.87 1.78
N GLY A 46 0.66 5.31 2.90
CA GLY A 46 0.65 6.00 4.20
C GLY A 46 2.06 6.39 4.66
N LEU A 47 3.00 5.45 4.59
CA LEU A 47 4.42 5.68 4.90
C LEU A 47 5.01 6.74 3.95
N TYR A 48 4.68 6.68 2.66
CA TYR A 48 5.10 7.69 1.69
C TYR A 48 4.61 9.10 2.05
N ASN A 49 3.35 9.24 2.45
CA ASN A 49 2.78 10.55 2.83
C ASN A 49 3.42 11.15 4.10
N LYS A 50 4.01 10.30 4.94
CA LYS A 50 4.69 10.68 6.18
C LYS A 50 6.20 10.86 6.01
N ALA A 51 6.73 10.66 4.79
CA ALA A 51 8.17 10.63 4.54
C ALA A 51 8.91 11.95 4.79
N GLU A 52 8.20 13.08 4.82
CA GLU A 52 8.79 14.40 5.10
C GLU A 52 8.90 14.71 6.61
N GLU A 53 8.25 13.90 7.45
CA GLU A 53 8.37 14.03 8.90
C GLU A 53 9.73 13.47 9.33
N SER A 54 10.56 14.32 9.94
CA SER A 54 11.89 13.92 10.42
C SER A 54 11.79 12.69 11.31
N ASP A 55 12.70 11.73 11.12
CA ASP A 55 12.85 10.53 11.95
C ASP A 55 11.63 9.57 11.99
N PHE A 56 10.55 9.88 11.25
CA PHE A 56 9.31 9.11 11.28
C PHE A 56 9.52 7.62 10.96
N TYR A 57 10.35 7.31 9.97
CA TYR A 57 10.63 5.92 9.59
C TYR A 57 11.38 5.14 10.67
N SER A 58 12.34 5.76 11.36
CA SER A 58 13.01 5.14 12.50
C SER A 58 12.07 4.97 13.69
N GLU A 59 11.24 5.98 13.97
CA GLU A 59 10.27 5.95 15.06
C GLU A 59 9.24 4.85 14.87
N ILE A 60 8.59 4.78 13.70
CA ILE A 60 7.58 3.75 13.44
C ILE A 60 8.18 2.35 13.44
N ALA A 61 9.38 2.16 12.88
CA ALA A 61 10.07 0.87 12.92
C ALA A 61 10.41 0.44 14.36
N SER A 62 10.78 1.39 15.22
CA SER A 62 11.09 1.12 16.64
C SER A 62 9.88 0.75 17.49
N MET A 63 8.65 1.00 17.01
CA MET A 63 7.44 0.52 17.68
C MET A 63 7.33 -1.01 17.66
N ILE A 64 8.01 -1.68 16.71
CA ILE A 64 8.12 -3.13 16.66
C ILE A 64 9.25 -3.57 17.57
N LYS A 65 8.89 -4.25 18.65
CA LYS A 65 9.86 -4.84 19.58
C LYS A 65 10.34 -6.19 19.05
N GLU A 66 11.60 -6.53 19.32
CA GLU A 66 12.19 -7.82 18.92
C GLU A 66 11.52 -9.03 19.58
N ASP A 67 10.91 -8.82 20.74
CA ASP A 67 10.15 -9.83 21.48
C ASP A 67 8.65 -9.83 21.14
N SER A 68 8.20 -9.05 20.14
CA SER A 68 6.79 -9.07 19.75
C SER A 68 6.43 -10.41 19.10
N THR A 69 5.28 -10.95 19.47
CA THR A 69 4.81 -12.26 18.99
C THR A 69 4.76 -12.29 17.47
N PHE A 70 4.19 -11.25 16.85
CA PHE A 70 4.08 -11.18 15.40
C PHE A 70 5.44 -11.13 14.69
N TYR A 71 6.40 -10.38 15.23
CA TYR A 71 7.73 -10.26 14.63
C TYR A 71 8.46 -11.61 14.66
N GLN A 72 8.31 -12.37 15.75
CA GLN A 72 8.88 -13.70 15.90
C GLN A 72 8.20 -14.78 15.02
N GLU A 73 6.94 -14.57 14.62
CA GLU A 73 6.24 -15.45 13.69
C GLU A 73 6.70 -15.29 12.22
N ILE A 74 7.56 -14.30 11.92
CA ILE A 74 8.07 -14.05 10.57
C ILE A 74 9.47 -14.67 10.41
N ASP A 75 9.60 -15.57 9.44
CA ASP A 75 10.89 -16.04 8.95
C ASP A 75 11.34 -15.15 7.79
N PHE A 76 12.08 -14.08 8.12
CA PHE A 76 12.58 -13.11 7.13
C PHE A 76 13.57 -13.71 6.13
N ASN A 77 14.33 -14.74 6.54
CA ASN A 77 15.28 -15.41 5.64
C ASN A 77 14.56 -16.25 4.58
N ALA A 78 13.47 -16.93 4.98
CA ALA A 78 12.64 -17.70 4.05
C ALA A 78 11.53 -16.85 3.39
N GLY A 79 11.39 -15.58 3.76
CA GLY A 79 10.39 -14.66 3.22
C GLY A 79 8.96 -15.14 3.46
N ARG A 80 8.64 -15.64 4.65
CA ARG A 80 7.31 -16.20 4.98
C ARG A 80 6.89 -15.98 6.43
N ILE A 81 5.59 -15.87 6.65
CA ILE A 81 4.97 -15.95 7.97
C ILE A 81 4.71 -17.42 8.31
N LEU A 82 5.19 -17.87 9.47
CA LEU A 82 5.09 -19.25 9.94
C LEU A 82 3.70 -19.56 10.53
N SER A 83 3.15 -18.61 11.28
CA SER A 83 1.84 -18.66 11.90
C SER A 83 1.30 -17.24 12.01
N VAL A 84 -0.02 -17.10 12.12
CA VAL A 84 -0.63 -15.80 12.43
C VAL A 84 -1.56 -15.96 13.61
N ASP A 85 -1.17 -15.46 14.77
CA ASP A 85 -2.06 -15.35 15.93
C ASP A 85 -2.82 -14.03 15.90
N ASP A 86 -3.73 -13.78 16.85
CA ASP A 86 -4.60 -12.59 16.85
C ASP A 86 -3.94 -11.34 17.47
N CYS A 87 -2.63 -11.39 17.71
CA CYS A 87 -1.83 -10.26 18.24
C CYS A 87 -1.91 -9.00 17.37
N TYR A 88 -2.06 -9.16 16.04
CA TYR A 88 -2.17 -8.03 15.11
C TYR A 88 -3.36 -7.11 15.43
N ARG A 89 -4.42 -7.62 16.05
CA ARG A 89 -5.64 -6.84 16.38
C ARG A 89 -5.33 -5.67 17.32
N LEU A 90 -4.37 -5.86 18.22
CA LEU A 90 -3.94 -4.85 19.20
C LEU A 90 -2.71 -4.09 18.71
N GLU A 91 -1.68 -4.82 18.26
CA GLU A 91 -0.39 -4.23 17.88
C GLU A 91 -0.46 -3.40 16.60
N GLY A 92 -1.21 -3.85 15.59
CA GLY A 92 -1.36 -3.10 14.35
C GLY A 92 -2.11 -1.77 14.52
N ASN A 93 -3.00 -1.70 15.52
CA ASN A 93 -3.84 -0.53 15.74
C ASN A 93 -3.05 0.72 16.15
N SER A 94 -1.95 0.58 16.90
CA SER A 94 -1.08 1.70 17.27
C SER A 94 -0.34 2.25 16.05
N LEU A 95 0.21 1.38 15.20
CA LEU A 95 0.88 1.75 13.95
C LEU A 95 -0.05 2.53 13.02
N LEU A 96 -1.29 2.04 12.86
CA LEU A 96 -2.28 2.73 12.04
C LEU A 96 -2.66 4.12 12.57
N LYS A 97 -2.60 4.33 13.88
CA LYS A 97 -2.85 5.64 14.49
C LYS A 97 -1.73 6.63 14.14
N GLU A 98 -0.48 6.19 14.16
CA GLU A 98 0.65 7.03 13.74
C GLU A 98 0.61 7.34 12.23
N LEU A 99 0.29 6.34 11.40
CA LEU A 99 0.22 6.51 9.95
C LEU A 99 -0.94 7.38 9.48
N PHE A 100 -2.15 7.15 10.00
CA PHE A 100 -3.38 7.72 9.44
C PHE A 100 -4.14 8.63 10.40
N SER A 101 -3.71 8.74 11.65
CA SER A 101 -4.35 9.57 12.68
C SER A 101 -5.86 9.34 12.74
N ASN A 102 -6.66 10.34 12.35
CA ASN A 102 -8.13 10.29 12.35
C ASN A 102 -8.75 9.64 11.10
N LYS A 103 -7.96 9.33 10.06
CA LYS A 103 -8.45 8.75 8.79
C LYS A 103 -8.60 7.23 8.84
N LYS A 104 -8.03 6.55 9.84
CA LYS A 104 -8.02 5.09 9.95
C LYS A 104 -9.40 4.45 9.75
N GLY A 105 -10.42 4.95 10.46
CA GLY A 105 -11.78 4.40 10.37
C GLY A 105 -12.37 4.51 8.97
N ARG A 106 -12.18 5.65 8.31
CA ARG A 106 -12.62 5.89 6.93
C ARG A 106 -11.88 4.99 5.94
N ILE A 107 -10.59 4.74 6.16
CA ILE A 107 -9.80 3.84 5.32
C ILE A 107 -10.34 2.41 5.44
N SER A 108 -10.53 1.89 6.66
CA SER A 108 -11.06 0.53 6.86
C SER A 108 -12.47 0.35 6.29
N GLU A 109 -13.33 1.37 6.43
CA GLU A 109 -14.66 1.37 5.83
C GLU A 109 -14.58 1.36 4.30
N MET A 110 -13.68 2.16 3.72
CA MET A 110 -13.49 2.19 2.28
C MET A 110 -12.94 0.85 1.75
N VAL A 111 -12.00 0.21 2.46
CA VAL A 111 -11.54 -1.15 2.12
C VAL A 111 -12.70 -2.13 2.13
N SER A 112 -13.54 -2.11 3.17
CA SER A 112 -14.72 -2.96 3.26
C SER A 112 -15.65 -2.79 2.06
N ASN A 113 -15.98 -1.54 1.71
CA ASN A 113 -16.91 -1.22 0.63
C ASN A 113 -16.37 -1.56 -0.77
N GLU A 114 -15.11 -1.21 -1.04
CA GLU A 114 -14.49 -1.38 -2.38
C GLU A 114 -14.07 -2.83 -2.65
N VAL A 115 -13.74 -3.59 -1.60
CA VAL A 115 -13.35 -5.00 -1.73
C VAL A 115 -14.56 -5.91 -1.60
N GLY A 116 -15.58 -5.53 -0.83
CA GLY A 116 -16.78 -6.33 -0.57
C GLY A 116 -16.60 -7.36 0.56
N ILE A 117 -15.81 -7.02 1.57
CA ILE A 117 -15.61 -7.84 2.79
C ILE A 117 -16.25 -7.16 4.01
N LYS A 118 -16.47 -7.90 5.09
CA LYS A 118 -17.05 -7.31 6.31
C LYS A 118 -16.13 -6.22 6.88
N SER A 119 -16.72 -5.20 7.48
CA SER A 119 -15.98 -4.05 8.02
C SER A 119 -15.04 -4.44 9.16
N GLU A 120 -15.43 -5.41 9.97
CA GLU A 120 -14.54 -6.03 10.97
C GLU A 120 -13.29 -6.64 10.31
N THR A 121 -13.48 -7.43 9.24
CA THR A 121 -12.36 -8.06 8.52
C THR A 121 -11.46 -7.02 7.89
N ALA A 122 -12.02 -6.00 7.25
CA ALA A 122 -11.26 -4.89 6.66
C ALA A 122 -10.38 -4.17 7.69
N ARG A 123 -10.90 -3.94 8.90
CA ARG A 123 -10.11 -3.36 9.99
C ARG A 123 -8.95 -4.26 10.39
N GLU A 124 -9.22 -5.55 10.54
CA GLU A 124 -8.21 -6.51 11.01
C GLU A 124 -7.11 -6.81 9.99
N ILE A 125 -7.45 -6.92 8.70
CA ILE A 125 -6.43 -7.08 7.65
C ILE A 125 -5.58 -5.82 7.47
N LEU A 126 -6.14 -4.63 7.74
CA LEU A 126 -5.39 -3.38 7.73
C LEU A 126 -4.40 -3.33 8.90
N ASN A 127 -4.81 -3.76 10.10
CA ASN A 127 -3.93 -3.93 11.26
C ASN A 127 -2.80 -4.92 10.96
N PHE A 128 -3.16 -6.09 10.44
CA PHE A 128 -2.20 -7.14 10.04
C PHE A 128 -1.21 -6.62 8.99
N SER A 129 -1.69 -5.91 7.97
CA SER A 129 -0.82 -5.37 6.91
C SER A 129 0.13 -4.31 7.44
N ALA A 130 -0.32 -3.45 8.37
CA ALA A 130 0.56 -2.48 9.02
C ALA A 130 1.68 -3.18 9.79
N LEU A 131 1.33 -4.20 10.56
CA LEU A 131 2.30 -4.94 11.35
C LEU A 131 3.30 -5.69 10.48
N LEU A 132 2.86 -6.30 9.38
CA LEU A 132 3.74 -6.93 8.38
C LEU A 132 4.71 -5.95 7.74
N VAL A 133 4.21 -4.83 7.22
CA VAL A 133 5.03 -3.82 6.54
C VAL A 133 6.07 -3.26 7.50
N VAL A 134 5.66 -2.83 8.70
CA VAL A 134 6.58 -2.21 9.66
C VAL A 134 7.57 -3.24 10.23
N SER A 135 7.15 -4.50 10.44
CA SER A 135 8.06 -5.59 10.83
C SER A 135 9.13 -5.83 9.76
N TYR A 136 8.74 -5.81 8.48
CA TYR A 136 9.70 -5.90 7.38
C TYR A 136 10.69 -4.74 7.38
N LEU A 137 10.22 -3.51 7.59
CA LEU A 137 11.09 -2.33 7.70
C LEU A 137 12.02 -2.41 8.91
N ARG A 138 11.54 -2.89 10.07
CA ARG A 138 12.35 -3.12 11.27
C ARG A 138 13.47 -4.12 11.00
N ASN A 139 13.19 -5.20 10.28
CA ASN A 139 14.21 -6.18 9.89
C ASN A 139 15.21 -5.62 8.85
N ASN A 140 14.80 -4.62 8.07
CA ASN A 140 15.59 -4.03 6.99
C ASN A 140 15.93 -2.56 7.27
N LEU A 141 16.60 -2.25 8.39
CA LEU A 141 16.87 -0.86 8.80
C LEU A 141 17.61 -0.02 7.74
N GLN A 142 18.47 -0.64 6.93
CA GLN A 142 19.17 0.03 5.82
C GLN A 142 18.20 0.53 4.73
N LEU A 143 17.04 -0.12 4.56
CA LEU A 143 16.02 0.32 3.62
C LEU A 143 15.40 1.65 4.03
N LEU A 144 15.35 1.97 5.32
CA LEU A 144 14.67 3.19 5.81
C LEU A 144 15.24 4.47 5.18
N GLU A 145 16.55 4.54 4.97
CA GLU A 145 17.24 5.69 4.37
C GLU A 145 16.82 5.95 2.92
N SER A 146 16.46 4.90 2.19
CA SER A 146 16.09 4.97 0.76
C SER A 146 14.60 4.70 0.51
N LEU A 147 13.81 4.45 1.56
CA LEU A 147 12.43 3.99 1.46
C LEU A 147 11.56 4.98 0.67
N LYS A 148 11.71 6.28 0.92
CA LYS A 148 10.95 7.32 0.20
C LYS A 148 11.23 7.27 -1.31
N LEU A 149 12.51 7.17 -1.69
CA LEU A 149 12.91 7.10 -3.10
C LEU A 149 12.40 5.80 -3.76
N LEU A 150 12.48 4.68 -3.05
CA LEU A 150 11.92 3.40 -3.51
C LEU A 150 10.41 3.50 -3.71
N LEU A 151 9.69 4.07 -2.75
CA LEU A 151 8.24 4.24 -2.82
C LEU A 151 7.82 5.23 -3.91
N GLU A 152 8.62 6.26 -4.20
CA GLU A 152 8.39 7.16 -5.34
C GLU A 152 8.51 6.41 -6.67
N ASP A 153 9.57 5.62 -6.86
CA ASP A 153 9.77 4.82 -8.08
C ASP A 153 8.63 3.80 -8.30
N GLN A 154 8.10 3.25 -7.20
CA GLN A 154 7.03 2.24 -7.22
C GLN A 154 5.62 2.82 -7.05
N LYS A 155 5.49 4.13 -6.89
CA LYS A 155 4.27 4.83 -6.47
C LYS A 155 3.08 4.51 -7.35
N ARG A 156 3.27 4.63 -8.67
CA ARG A 156 2.22 4.35 -9.66
C ARG A 156 1.71 2.92 -9.55
N ASP A 157 2.61 1.95 -9.49
CA ASP A 157 2.26 0.54 -9.45
C ASP A 157 1.51 0.20 -8.15
N ILE A 158 1.96 0.75 -7.02
CA ILE A 158 1.28 0.59 -5.74
C ILE A 158 -0.10 1.27 -5.76
N LEU A 159 -0.19 2.51 -6.24
CA LEU A 159 -1.47 3.22 -6.37
C LEU A 159 -2.44 2.47 -7.28
N ASN A 160 -1.98 1.81 -8.34
CA ASN A 160 -2.85 1.03 -9.22
C ASN A 160 -3.51 -0.18 -8.53
N SER A 161 -2.92 -0.68 -7.45
CA SER A 161 -3.51 -1.75 -6.63
C SER A 161 -4.57 -1.27 -5.65
N ILE A 162 -4.65 0.04 -5.40
CA ILE A 162 -5.51 0.65 -4.38
C ILE A 162 -6.79 1.19 -5.03
N PRO A 163 -7.98 0.94 -4.47
CA PRO A 163 -9.24 1.54 -4.92
C PRO A 163 -9.22 3.08 -4.90
N PRO A 164 -9.87 3.74 -5.88
CA PRO A 164 -9.90 5.21 -5.98
C PRO A 164 -10.33 5.92 -4.70
N GLY A 165 -11.33 5.40 -3.98
CA GLY A 165 -11.82 5.99 -2.73
C GLY A 165 -10.74 6.11 -1.65
N ILE A 166 -9.85 5.11 -1.55
CA ILE A 166 -8.74 5.14 -0.61
C ILE A 166 -7.66 6.13 -1.06
N LYS A 167 -7.34 6.18 -2.37
CA LYS A 167 -6.39 7.17 -2.92
C LYS A 167 -6.77 8.59 -2.52
N ILE A 168 -8.05 8.94 -2.64
CA ILE A 168 -8.58 10.26 -2.28
C ILE A 168 -8.42 10.53 -0.78
N ILE A 169 -8.73 9.55 0.09
CA ILE A 169 -8.56 9.70 1.55
C ILE A 169 -7.08 9.96 1.90
N LEU A 170 -6.17 9.27 1.22
CA LEU A 170 -4.72 9.45 1.34
C LEU A 170 -4.22 10.76 0.70
N GLY A 171 -5.05 11.48 -0.07
CA GLY A 171 -4.68 12.75 -0.69
C GLY A 171 -4.07 12.64 -2.09
N PHE A 172 -4.15 11.47 -2.72
CA PHE A 172 -3.74 11.29 -4.11
C PHE A 172 -4.88 11.59 -5.08
N SER A 173 -4.54 12.19 -6.22
CA SER A 173 -5.46 12.31 -7.35
C SER A 173 -5.82 10.93 -7.89
N SER A 174 -7.09 10.72 -8.24
CA SER A 174 -7.53 9.51 -8.95
C SER A 174 -7.17 9.52 -10.44
N TYR A 175 -6.73 10.67 -10.96
CA TYR A 175 -6.28 10.87 -12.32
C TYR A 175 -4.77 11.02 -12.33
N GLU A 176 -4.06 10.01 -12.82
CA GLU A 176 -2.72 10.20 -13.36
C GLU A 176 -2.89 10.45 -14.86
N THR A 177 -2.54 11.65 -15.31
CA THR A 177 -2.33 11.92 -16.73
C THR A 177 -1.22 11.00 -17.22
N VAL A 178 -1.54 10.10 -18.15
CA VAL A 178 -0.53 9.37 -18.91
C VAL A 178 0.23 10.40 -19.72
N GLU A 179 1.37 10.87 -19.25
CA GLU A 179 2.32 11.54 -20.12
C GLU A 179 2.89 10.50 -21.07
N ASP A 180 2.31 10.41 -22.26
CA ASP A 180 2.89 9.69 -23.38
C ASP A 180 4.29 10.25 -23.64
N LYS A 181 5.32 9.50 -23.24
CA LYS A 181 6.73 9.75 -23.57
C LYS A 181 7.03 9.55 -25.06
N ASN A 182 6.17 10.02 -25.96
CA ASN A 182 6.31 9.84 -27.41
C ASN A 182 5.71 11.00 -28.25
N GLN A 183 5.97 12.26 -27.90
CA GLN A 183 5.84 13.36 -28.87
C GLN A 183 7.05 14.30 -28.84
N SER A 184 8.20 13.74 -29.20
CA SER A 184 9.31 14.51 -29.78
C SER A 184 9.30 14.34 -31.30
N ILE A 185 8.30 14.86 -32.01
CA ILE A 185 8.44 15.23 -33.43
C ILE A 185 7.61 16.49 -33.70
N GLY A 186 8.32 17.59 -33.95
CA GLY A 186 7.87 18.61 -34.92
C GLY A 186 6.94 19.70 -34.41
N ARG A 187 7.53 20.78 -33.90
CA ARG A 187 6.96 22.12 -34.08
C ARG A 187 6.70 22.36 -35.57
N SER A 188 5.49 22.75 -35.96
CA SER A 188 5.33 23.79 -36.97
C SER A 188 4.02 24.54 -36.77
N ILE A 189 4.20 25.76 -36.26
CA ILE A 189 3.23 26.83 -36.20
C ILE A 189 3.31 27.49 -37.58
N PHE A 190 2.35 27.29 -38.49
CA PHE A 190 2.18 28.24 -39.60
C PHE A 190 0.73 28.29 -40.09
N THR A 191 0.17 29.49 -39.92
CA THR A 191 -0.81 30.18 -40.78
C THR A 191 -2.27 29.76 -40.77
N LEU A 192 -2.94 30.30 -39.75
CA LEU A 192 -4.25 30.96 -39.83
C LEU A 192 -4.15 32.19 -40.77
N PHE A 193 -4.67 32.16 -42.01
CA PHE A 193 -5.11 33.36 -42.78
C PHE A 193 -5.91 32.97 -44.05
N GLY A 194 -7.08 33.59 -44.22
CA GLY A 194 -7.47 34.19 -45.52
C GLY A 194 -8.25 33.34 -46.55
N HIS A 195 -9.57 33.51 -46.53
CA HIS A 195 -10.46 33.82 -47.66
C HIS A 195 -10.09 33.44 -49.12
N ASN A 196 -11.13 32.93 -49.79
CA ASN A 196 -11.56 33.20 -51.19
C ASN A 196 -11.14 32.31 -52.37
N PHE A 197 -12.19 31.68 -52.94
CA PHE A 197 -12.61 31.65 -54.36
C PHE A 197 -12.03 30.64 -55.39
N PHE A 198 -13.00 30.09 -56.15
CA PHE A 198 -13.03 29.47 -57.50
C PHE A 198 -12.72 27.97 -57.73
N SER A 199 -13.83 27.25 -58.05
CA SER A 199 -14.15 26.49 -59.29
C SER A 199 -13.18 25.44 -59.84
N PHE A 200 -13.69 24.21 -60.00
CA PHE A 200 -14.05 23.63 -61.31
C PHE A 200 -15.26 22.70 -61.14
#